data_AF-A0A536KAS2-F1
#
_entry.id   AF-A0A536KAS2-F1
#
_cell.length_a   1.000
_cell.length_b   1.000
_cell.length_c   1.000
_cell.angle_alpha   90.00
_cell.angle_beta   90.00
_cell.angle_gamma   90.00
#
_symmetry.space_group_name_H-M   'P 1'
#
loop_
_entity.id
_entity.type
_entity.pdbx_description
1 polymer ?
#
loop_
_entity_poly.entity_id
_entity_poly.type
_entity_poly.pdbx_seq_one_letter_code
_entity_poly.pdbx_strand_id
1 'polypeptide(L)'
;MHAGAPRRELAALRSAIELQLGYEIFQTTDATKIDLSTVPAAILTYHHAEVDVDARVTRGRFEHLIRPMLDETAALVRGVVGDAGVAAGEITAVVYTGGSSAIPAFRALMHELVPNAVARDTAAFTSVAAGLAMPGVTEAAITG
;
A
#
# COMPACT_ATOMS: atom_id res chain seq x y z
N MET A 1 -28.76 -12.59 -11.86
CA MET A 1 -28.80 -14.04 -11.60
C MET A 1 -27.49 -14.42 -10.94
N HIS A 2 -27.40 -14.32 -9.60
CA HIS A 2 -26.22 -14.78 -8.85
C HIS A 2 -26.28 -16.31 -8.89
N ALA A 3 -25.47 -16.95 -9.74
CA ALA A 3 -25.24 -18.38 -9.62
C ALA A 3 -24.66 -18.60 -8.22
N GLY A 4 -25.34 -19.41 -7.39
CA GLY A 4 -24.85 -19.73 -6.05
C GLY A 4 -23.40 -20.18 -6.15
N ALA A 5 -22.55 -19.72 -5.23
CA ALA A 5 -21.13 -20.00 -5.25
C ALA A 5 -20.90 -21.51 -5.51
N PRO A 6 -20.08 -21.89 -6.50
CA PRO A 6 -19.77 -23.28 -6.83
C PRO A 6 -19.53 -24.08 -5.55
N ARG A 7 -20.05 -25.31 -5.46
CA ARG A 7 -19.96 -26.15 -4.23
C ARG A 7 -18.54 -26.19 -3.64
N ARG A 8 -17.51 -26.11 -4.49
CA ARG A 8 -16.10 -26.04 -4.11
C ARG A 8 -15.72 -24.74 -3.38
N GLU A 9 -16.15 -23.58 -3.85
CA GLU A 9 -15.84 -22.28 -3.20
C GLU A 9 -16.48 -22.20 -1.81
N LEU A 10 -17.70 -22.71 -1.66
CA LEU A 10 -18.36 -22.81 -0.36
C LEU A 10 -17.68 -23.81 0.58
N ALA A 11 -17.14 -24.91 0.05
CA ALA A 11 -16.35 -25.86 0.83
C ALA A 11 -15.01 -25.26 1.28
N ALA A 12 -14.30 -24.58 0.37
CA ALA A 12 -13.07 -23.85 0.67
C ALA A 12 -13.31 -22.77 1.73
N LEU A 13 -14.36 -21.96 1.59
CA LEU A 13 -14.71 -20.93 2.57
C LEU A 13 -15.04 -21.52 3.94
N ARG A 14 -15.85 -22.59 3.99
CA ARG A 14 -16.15 -23.30 5.23
C ARG A 14 -14.88 -23.83 5.90
N SER A 15 -14.03 -24.51 5.13
CA SER A 15 -12.76 -25.05 5.64
C SER A 15 -11.83 -23.95 6.16
N ALA A 16 -11.75 -22.81 5.47
CA ALA A 16 -10.95 -21.67 5.89
C ALA A 16 -11.42 -21.08 7.23
N ILE A 17 -12.74 -21.06 7.46
CA ILE A 17 -13.32 -20.60 8.72
C ILE A 17 -13.09 -21.62 9.84
N GLU A 18 -13.42 -22.89 9.59
CA GLU A 18 -13.31 -23.97 10.59
C GLU A 18 -11.87 -24.19 11.07
N LEU A 19 -10.91 -24.08 10.16
CA LEU A 19 -9.48 -24.23 10.46
C LEU A 19 -8.77 -22.89 10.72
N GLN A 20 -9.52 -21.78 10.76
CA GLN A 20 -8.99 -20.43 11.04
C GLN A 20 -7.82 -20.01 10.12
N LEU A 21 -7.87 -20.41 8.84
CA LEU A 21 -6.79 -20.23 7.86
C LEU A 21 -6.58 -18.77 7.40
N GLY A 22 -7.41 -17.83 7.88
CA GLY A 22 -7.41 -16.45 7.40
C GLY A 22 -6.05 -15.75 7.51
N TYR A 23 -5.29 -16.02 8.58
CA TYR A 23 -3.97 -15.41 8.75
C TYR A 23 -2.93 -15.94 7.75
N GLU A 24 -2.93 -17.24 7.46
CA GLU A 24 -2.02 -17.83 6.47
C GLU A 24 -2.33 -17.32 5.06
N ILE A 25 -3.61 -17.31 4.69
CA ILE A 25 -4.08 -16.77 3.41
C ILE A 25 -3.67 -15.30 3.27
N PHE A 26 -3.82 -14.52 4.34
CA PHE A 26 -3.37 -13.13 4.38
C PHE A 26 -1.86 -13.03 4.17
N GLN A 27 -1.04 -13.81 4.88
CA GLN A 27 0.42 -13.75 4.73
C GLN A 27 0.87 -14.05 3.30
N THR A 28 0.35 -15.10 2.67
CA THR A 28 0.69 -15.45 1.28
C THR A 28 0.23 -14.36 0.30
N THR A 29 -0.95 -13.79 0.54
CA THR A 29 -1.47 -12.67 -0.26
C THR A 29 -0.59 -11.42 -0.09
N ASP A 30 -0.17 -11.11 1.14
CA ASP A 30 0.66 -9.95 1.44
C ASP A 30 2.07 -10.09 0.86
N ALA A 31 2.66 -11.29 0.92
CA ALA A 31 3.92 -11.61 0.26
C ALA A 31 3.82 -11.42 -1.26
N THR A 32 2.75 -11.94 -1.88
CA THR A 32 2.50 -11.75 -3.32
C THR A 32 2.37 -10.26 -3.67
N LYS A 33 1.66 -9.49 -2.85
CA LYS A 33 1.53 -8.02 -3.01
C LYS A 33 2.89 -7.33 -2.92
N ILE A 34 3.73 -7.72 -1.96
CA ILE A 34 5.10 -7.19 -1.81
C ILE A 34 5.92 -7.50 -3.06
N ASP A 35 5.88 -8.73 -3.56
CA ASP A 35 6.60 -9.13 -4.79
C ASP A 35 6.19 -8.28 -5.99
N LEU A 36 4.90 -7.98 -6.13
CA LEU A 36 4.39 -7.12 -7.20
C LEU A 36 4.93 -5.69 -7.14
N SER A 37 5.56 -5.25 -6.06
CA SER A 37 6.27 -3.96 -6.01
C SER A 37 7.58 -4.00 -6.81
N THR A 38 8.17 -5.19 -7.00
CA THR A 38 9.45 -5.39 -7.69
C THR A 38 9.28 -6.03 -9.07
N VAL A 39 8.39 -7.03 -9.19
CA VAL A 39 8.14 -7.76 -10.46
C VAL A 39 6.79 -7.39 -11.09
N PRO A 40 6.62 -7.53 -12.41
CA PRO A 40 5.36 -7.21 -13.10
C PRO A 40 4.26 -8.27 -12.90
N ALA A 41 4.60 -9.49 -12.47
CA ALA A 41 3.67 -10.56 -12.16
C ALA A 41 4.27 -11.55 -11.16
N ALA A 42 3.42 -12.15 -10.34
CA ALA A 42 3.76 -13.17 -9.35
C ALA A 42 2.67 -14.26 -9.32
N ILE A 43 2.96 -15.42 -8.74
CA ILE A 43 1.98 -16.48 -8.52
C ILE A 43 1.59 -16.46 -7.05
N LEU A 44 0.29 -16.26 -6.78
CA LEU A 44 -0.29 -16.51 -5.46
C LEU A 44 -0.59 -18.01 -5.35
N THR A 45 0.17 -18.69 -4.51
CA THR A 45 0.05 -20.14 -4.27
C THR A 45 -0.32 -20.39 -2.82
N TYR A 46 -1.47 -21.03 -2.58
CA TYR A 46 -1.90 -21.46 -1.26
C TYR A 46 -2.64 -22.80 -1.35
N HIS A 47 -2.13 -23.80 -0.64
CA HIS A 47 -2.70 -25.15 -0.61
C HIS A 47 -2.81 -25.63 0.84
N HIS A 48 -4.02 -25.63 1.38
CA HIS A 48 -4.32 -26.14 2.71
C HIS A 48 -5.79 -26.59 2.78
N ALA A 49 -6.02 -27.86 3.15
CA ALA A 49 -7.36 -28.46 3.24
C ALA A 49 -8.16 -28.26 1.93
N GLU A 50 -9.37 -27.73 2.01
CA GLU A 50 -10.23 -27.48 0.83
C GLU A 50 -9.87 -26.18 0.09
N VAL A 51 -8.89 -25.41 0.58
CA VAL A 51 -8.43 -24.18 -0.05
C VAL A 51 -7.24 -24.49 -0.96
N ASP A 52 -7.48 -24.37 -2.26
CA ASP A 52 -6.53 -24.70 -3.31
C ASP A 52 -6.51 -23.56 -4.35
N VAL A 53 -5.47 -22.72 -4.27
CA VAL A 53 -5.30 -21.49 -5.04
C VAL A 53 -3.94 -21.48 -5.71
N ASP A 54 -3.94 -21.47 -7.04
CA ASP A 54 -2.83 -21.03 -7.87
C ASP A 54 -3.33 -19.94 -8.82
N ALA A 55 -2.92 -18.71 -8.56
CA ALA A 55 -3.37 -17.56 -9.32
C ALA A 55 -2.19 -16.72 -9.79
N ARG A 56 -2.07 -16.56 -11.12
CA ARG A 56 -1.18 -15.55 -11.69
C ARG A 56 -1.78 -14.17 -11.45
N VAL A 57 -1.11 -13.36 -10.64
CA VAL A 57 -1.46 -11.96 -10.38
C VAL A 57 -0.48 -11.06 -11.10
N THR A 58 -0.99 -10.05 -11.79
CA THR A 58 -0.16 -9.02 -12.45
C THR A 58 -0.20 -7.73 -11.64
N ARG A 59 0.89 -6.96 -11.68
CA ARG A 59 0.97 -5.64 -11.05
C ARG A 59 -0.16 -4.74 -11.53
N GLY A 60 -0.40 -4.67 -12.83
CA GLY A 60 -1.48 -3.84 -13.39
C GLY A 60 -2.88 -4.24 -12.91
N ARG A 61 -3.15 -5.54 -12.70
CA ARG A 61 -4.43 -5.98 -12.12
C ARG A 61 -4.54 -5.57 -10.65
N PHE A 62 -3.47 -5.72 -9.88
CA PHE A 62 -3.43 -5.27 -8.49
C PHE A 62 -3.63 -3.75 -8.40
N GLU A 63 -2.91 -2.97 -9.20
CA GLU A 63 -3.02 -1.51 -9.25
C GLU A 63 -4.41 -1.04 -9.67
N HIS A 64 -5.07 -1.77 -10.58
CA HIS A 64 -6.47 -1.53 -10.92
C HIS A 64 -7.41 -1.76 -9.72
N LEU A 65 -7.20 -2.83 -8.94
CA LEU A 65 -8.02 -3.13 -7.77
C LEU A 65 -7.90 -2.07 -6.68
N ILE A 66 -6.71 -1.48 -6.48
CA ILE A 66 -6.48 -0.42 -5.48
C ILE A 66 -6.76 0.99 -6.02
N ARG A 67 -7.21 1.13 -7.27
CA ARG A 67 -7.44 2.44 -7.90
C ARG A 67 -8.33 3.37 -7.06
N PRO A 68 -9.46 2.92 -6.45
CA PRO A 68 -10.27 3.78 -5.60
C PRO A 68 -9.50 4.35 -4.41
N MET A 69 -8.60 3.56 -3.80
CA MET A 69 -7.76 4.01 -2.68
C MET A 69 -6.73 5.04 -3.14
N LEU A 70 -6.19 4.88 -4.36
CA LEU A 70 -5.28 5.85 -4.97
C LEU A 70 -6.00 7.18 -5.26
N ASP A 71 -7.24 7.13 -5.76
CA ASP A 71 -8.04 8.32 -6.02
C ASP A 71 -8.39 9.08 -4.74
N GLU A 72 -8.75 8.36 -3.67
CA GLU A 72 -8.96 8.92 -2.34
C GLU A 72 -7.69 9.58 -1.79
N THR A 73 -6.55 8.89 -1.89
CA THR A 73 -5.24 9.43 -1.50
C THR A 73 -4.95 10.73 -2.26
N ALA A 74 -5.19 10.76 -3.57
CA ALA A 74 -4.97 11.94 -4.39
C ALA A 74 -5.83 13.13 -3.96
N ALA A 75 -7.10 12.87 -3.60
CA ALA A 75 -7.99 13.89 -3.07
C ALA A 75 -7.50 14.44 -1.72
N LEU A 76 -7.07 13.56 -0.81
CA LEU A 76 -6.53 13.95 0.48
C LEU A 76 -5.26 14.79 0.36
N VAL A 77 -4.30 14.37 -0.48
CA VAL A 77 -3.06 15.13 -0.70
C VAL A 77 -3.37 16.50 -1.28
N ARG A 78 -4.24 16.60 -2.30
CA ARG A 78 -4.65 17.90 -2.85
C ARG A 78 -5.33 18.80 -1.82
N GLY A 79 -6.18 18.23 -0.96
CA GLY A 79 -6.81 18.95 0.14
C GLY A 79 -5.78 19.55 1.10
N VAL A 80 -4.85 18.72 1.59
CA VAL A 80 -3.80 19.16 2.53
C VAL A 80 -2.90 20.23 1.93
N VAL A 81 -2.51 20.09 0.66
CA VAL A 81 -1.70 21.09 -0.03
C VAL A 81 -2.46 22.40 -0.20
N GLY A 82 -3.75 22.33 -0.54
CA GLY A 82 -4.64 23.49 -0.63
C GLY A 82 -4.80 24.21 0.71
N ASP A 83 -5.03 23.47 1.79
CA ASP A 83 -5.16 24.01 3.15
C ASP A 83 -3.86 24.67 3.64
N ALA A 84 -2.71 24.15 3.22
CA ALA A 84 -1.41 24.74 3.51
C ALA A 84 -1.12 26.03 2.71
N GLY A 85 -1.91 26.34 1.68
CA GLY A 85 -1.74 27.54 0.86
C GLY A 85 -0.48 27.55 0.00
N VAL A 86 0.14 26.38 -0.22
CA VAL A 86 1.35 26.22 -1.04
C VAL A 86 1.01 25.62 -2.39
N ALA A 87 1.74 25.99 -3.43
CA ALA A 87 1.66 25.33 -4.71
C ALA A 87 2.36 23.96 -4.64
N ALA A 88 1.83 22.96 -5.34
CA ALA A 88 2.44 21.63 -5.41
C ALA A 88 3.92 21.65 -5.85
N GLY A 89 4.30 22.60 -6.71
CA GLY A 89 5.68 22.78 -7.16
C GLY A 89 6.64 23.35 -6.10
N GLU A 90 6.12 23.90 -5.01
CA GLU A 90 6.91 24.39 -3.87
C GLU A 90 7.28 23.26 -2.89
N ILE A 91 6.67 22.09 -3.04
CA ILE A 91 7.01 20.91 -2.24
C ILE A 91 8.33 20.33 -2.75
N THR A 92 9.35 20.36 -1.89
CA THR A 92 10.72 20.00 -2.24
C THR A 92 11.09 18.56 -1.90
N ALA A 93 10.28 17.88 -1.07
CA ALA A 93 10.56 16.50 -0.67
C ALA A 93 9.30 15.73 -0.29
N VAL A 94 9.31 14.42 -0.59
CA VAL A 94 8.34 13.44 -0.08
C VAL A 94 9.10 12.39 0.71
N VAL A 95 8.76 12.24 1.98
CA VAL A 95 9.32 11.19 2.85
C VAL A 95 8.32 10.04 2.91
N TYR A 96 8.74 8.87 2.46
CA TYR A 96 7.87 7.70 2.41
C TYR A 96 8.01 6.86 3.67
N THR A 97 6.88 6.58 4.32
CA THR A 97 6.80 5.75 5.52
C THR A 97 5.83 4.58 5.29
N GLY A 98 6.10 3.44 5.95
CA GLY A 98 5.32 2.22 5.79
C GLY A 98 5.61 1.44 4.49
N GLY A 99 5.48 0.11 4.56
CA GLY A 99 5.79 -0.78 3.42
C GLY A 99 4.91 -0.56 2.19
N SER A 100 3.63 -0.23 2.38
CA SER A 100 2.69 0.01 1.27
C SER A 100 3.05 1.22 0.41
N SER A 101 3.87 2.15 0.93
CA SER A 101 4.38 3.26 0.12
C SER A 101 5.27 2.78 -1.03
N ALA A 102 5.84 1.57 -0.98
CA ALA A 102 6.66 0.99 -2.03
C ALA A 102 5.88 0.58 -3.29
N ILE A 103 4.54 0.63 -3.25
CA ILE A 103 3.70 0.29 -4.41
C ILE A 103 3.99 1.26 -5.57
N PRO A 104 4.34 0.77 -6.76
CA PRO A 104 4.71 1.59 -7.91
C PRO A 104 3.65 2.61 -8.33
N ALA A 105 2.37 2.23 -8.42
CA ALA A 105 1.30 3.18 -8.70
C ALA A 105 1.17 4.31 -7.67
N PHE A 106 1.45 4.03 -6.38
CA PHE A 106 1.45 5.06 -5.34
C PHE A 106 2.62 6.05 -5.54
N ARG A 107 3.81 5.54 -5.86
CA ARG A 107 4.98 6.37 -6.17
C ARG A 107 4.75 7.24 -7.40
N ALA A 108 4.15 6.69 -8.44
CA ALA A 108 3.78 7.43 -9.64
C ALA A 108 2.77 8.54 -9.33
N LEU A 109 1.75 8.24 -8.52
CA LEU A 109 0.76 9.23 -8.08
C LEU A 109 1.42 10.39 -7.32
N MET A 110 2.31 10.11 -6.37
CA MET A 110 3.01 11.17 -5.63
C MET A 110 3.89 12.03 -6.54
N HIS A 111 4.59 11.42 -7.50
CA HIS A 111 5.37 12.17 -8.49
C HIS A 111 4.48 13.06 -9.38
N GLU A 112 3.28 12.62 -9.73
CA GLU A 112 2.32 13.45 -10.48
C GLU A 112 1.82 14.64 -9.64
N LEU A 113 1.51 14.40 -8.37
CA LEU A 113 0.96 15.42 -7.48
C LEU A 113 1.98 16.46 -7.03
N VAL A 114 3.24 16.08 -6.85
CA VAL A 114 4.33 16.94 -6.36
C VAL A 114 5.60 16.76 -7.19
N PRO A 115 5.62 17.21 -8.45
CA PRO A 115 6.64 16.84 -9.44
C PRO A 115 8.06 17.31 -9.14
N ASN A 116 8.21 18.34 -8.31
CA ASN A 116 9.53 18.88 -7.94
C ASN A 116 10.11 18.23 -6.67
N ALA A 117 9.34 17.36 -6.01
CA ALA A 117 9.71 16.83 -4.72
C ALA A 117 10.72 15.67 -4.85
N VAL A 118 11.81 15.76 -4.09
CA VAL A 118 12.78 14.66 -3.99
C VAL A 118 12.21 13.55 -3.11
N ALA A 119 12.12 12.34 -3.67
CA ALA A 119 11.73 11.14 -2.94
C ALA A 119 12.79 10.75 -1.90
N ARG A 120 12.37 10.51 -0.65
CA ARG A 120 13.24 10.02 0.42
C ARG A 120 12.66 8.75 1.03
N ASP A 121 13.38 7.65 0.83
CA ASP A 121 13.13 6.35 1.46
C ASP A 121 13.88 6.25 2.80
N THR A 122 13.75 7.27 3.65
CA THR A 122 14.32 7.23 4.99
C THR A 122 13.46 6.30 5.84
N ALA A 123 13.78 5.02 5.75
CA ALA A 123 13.30 3.92 6.56
C ALA A 123 11.78 3.82 6.70
N ALA A 124 11.15 3.16 5.73
CA ALA A 124 9.75 2.74 5.75
C ALA A 124 9.32 2.04 7.07
N PHE A 125 10.28 1.56 7.87
CA PHE A 125 10.03 0.85 9.13
C PHE A 125 10.62 1.50 10.39
N THR A 126 11.50 2.52 10.30
CA THR A 126 12.18 3.07 11.50
C THR A 126 12.11 4.59 11.66
N SER A 127 11.60 5.34 10.67
CA SER A 127 11.52 6.80 10.74
C SER A 127 10.63 7.33 11.88
N VAL A 128 9.49 6.68 12.12
CA VAL A 128 8.58 7.06 13.22
C VAL A 128 9.22 6.77 14.58
N ALA A 129 9.82 5.59 14.76
CA ALA A 129 10.50 5.22 16.00
C ALA A 129 11.72 6.11 16.28
N ALA A 130 12.49 6.45 15.24
CA ALA A 130 13.62 7.37 15.34
C ALA A 130 13.16 8.80 15.71
N GLY A 131 12.07 9.29 15.12
CA GLY A 131 11.50 10.62 15.44
C GLY A 131 10.99 10.73 16.88
N LEU A 132 10.35 9.67 17.40
CA LEU A 132 9.89 9.61 18.80
C LEU A 132 11.04 9.50 19.81
N ALA A 133 12.21 9.02 19.37
CA ALA A 133 13.40 8.89 20.20
C ALA A 133 14.27 10.16 20.24
N MET A 134 13.96 11.18 19.41
CA MET A 134 14.69 12.44 19.44
C MET A 134 14.24 13.31 20.63
N PRO A 135 15.17 13.85 21.44
CA PRO A 135 14.86 14.87 22.43
C PRO A 135 14.20 16.08 21.74
N GLY A 136 13.19 16.68 22.38
CA GLY A 136 12.32 17.71 21.80
C GLY A 136 13.07 18.76 20.98
N VAL A 137 12.74 18.84 19.70
CA VAL A 137 13.23 19.89 18.80
C VAL A 137 12.75 21.22 19.34
N THR A 138 13.69 22.02 19.83
CA THR A 138 13.48 23.40 20.23
C THR A 138 12.93 24.18 19.05
N GLU A 139 11.83 24.88 19.30
CA GLU A 139 11.20 25.88 18.44
C GLU A 139 12.26 26.71 17.70
N ALA A 140 12.27 26.61 16.36
CA ALA A 140 13.08 27.47 15.52
C ALA A 140 12.52 28.89 15.65
N ALA A 141 13.10 29.66 16.57
CA ALA A 141 12.86 31.09 16.69
C ALA A 141 13.14 31.75 15.33
N ILE A 142 12.09 32.29 14.71
CA ILE A 142 12.23 33.22 13.59
C ILE A 142 12.92 34.46 14.14
N THR A 143 14.20 34.64 13.79
CA THR A 143 14.92 35.92 13.97
C THR A 143 15.47 36.34 12.62
N GLY A 144 15.01 37.49 12.12
CA GLY A 144 15.48 38.15 10.90
C GLY A 144 14.37 38.89 10.20
#